data_AF-A0A938M6E7-F1
#
_entry.id   AF-A0A938M6E7-F1
#
_cell.length_a   1.000
_cell.length_b   1.000
_cell.length_c   1.000
_cell.angle_alpha   90.00
_cell.angle_beta   90.00
_cell.angle_gamma   90.00
#
_symmetry.space_group_name_H-M   'P 1'
#
loop_
_entity.id
_entity.type
_entity.pdbx_description
1 polymer ?
#
loop_
_entity_poly.entity_id
_entity_poly.type
_entity_poly.pdbx_seq_one_letter_code
_entity_poly.pdbx_strand_id
1 'polypeptide(L)'
;SSRFGRPDRELTHTAYTFDEAAQVAEHLHRDLQIDRAMYVLAGWIHRGYDNQHPDILPAAPECGGTEKLADCAKRVKACGFLFGLHDNYQDMYPDAPSWGEQWLNKGRDGKSRKGGNWAGGQAWQVCAIKQVELAQRPQNLPEVRKLFGPTIYFIDTTFAWGLVTCEDPSHPMTRSDDLRWKARLCDVAKEHFGLFGSEEGREWAVPHADYLEGLLSHKAGADRPERPRRSGGGEVIPLFSLIYGDCVSLYTHQGDRATPSRPQYILDHILYAENPVYHFGPHLYFKQPDAGRLPITVEVTDFKQVGPRKFQATYRWKATGEVKQDYYCFVHFTHPKGKEGREHIAFQDDHALPRPSSAWKPGEVVADGPRTVEVPAKFGGNVEWLIGLTGAGGRAELTGLTSANGRHHLGTLRLEGDRVSFTPPTRRADPRVFARADRGWAQGLNETDRFIKNTYEVTSWLNRLTAETPMTDHKFLTADHSAEYSAFGDVRIWVNYGENLPLRFAEREVEPVALPEHGFLVLSPTFVAFHATRFGGVTYEPSALFTARSLDGRPIGDSQRVRIYHGFGDPRVRLGGKEFQVEREAVVSLGR
;
A
#
# COMPACT_ATOMS: atom_id res chain seq x y z
N SER A 1 21.70 -13.45 -21.08
CA SER A 1 20.29 -13.64 -20.66
C SER A 1 20.05 -12.75 -19.45
N SER A 2 18.92 -12.05 -19.45
CA SER A 2 18.49 -11.30 -18.26
C SER A 2 17.65 -12.19 -17.35
N ARG A 3 17.50 -11.80 -16.09
CA ARG A 3 16.52 -12.44 -15.19
C ARG A 3 15.08 -12.29 -15.70
N PHE A 4 14.83 -11.31 -16.57
CA PHE A 4 13.51 -10.92 -17.05
C PHE A 4 13.25 -11.28 -18.53
N GLY A 5 14.20 -11.90 -19.24
CA GLY A 5 14.05 -12.14 -20.68
C GLY A 5 15.07 -13.09 -21.30
N ARG A 6 14.69 -13.67 -22.45
CA ARG A 6 15.58 -14.46 -23.31
C ARG A 6 16.42 -13.53 -24.21
N PRO A 7 17.66 -13.92 -24.59
CA PRO A 7 18.59 -13.02 -25.26
C PRO A 7 18.22 -12.62 -26.70
N ASP A 8 17.17 -13.20 -27.29
CA ASP A 8 16.83 -13.09 -28.71
C ASP A 8 15.74 -12.05 -29.02
N ARG A 9 15.17 -11.37 -28.02
CA ARG A 9 14.11 -10.37 -28.25
C ARG A 9 14.13 -9.22 -27.23
N GLU A 10 14.15 -7.99 -27.74
CA GLU A 10 13.93 -6.78 -26.94
C GLU A 10 12.45 -6.71 -26.50
N LEU A 11 12.24 -6.43 -25.21
CA LEU A 11 10.92 -6.28 -24.60
C LEU A 11 10.83 -4.90 -23.98
N THR A 12 9.98 -4.05 -24.54
CA THR A 12 9.72 -2.70 -24.03
C THR A 12 8.32 -2.63 -23.45
N HIS A 13 8.20 -2.08 -22.25
CA HIS A 13 6.91 -1.85 -21.59
C HIS A 13 6.89 -0.43 -21.01
N THR A 14 6.05 0.43 -21.58
CA THR A 14 5.86 1.80 -21.10
C THR A 14 4.61 1.85 -20.22
N ALA A 15 4.81 1.96 -18.89
CA ALA A 15 3.70 2.10 -17.95
C ALA A 15 3.08 3.51 -17.98
N TYR A 16 3.90 4.53 -18.22
CA TYR A 16 3.51 5.93 -18.32
C TYR A 16 4.44 6.65 -19.29
N THR A 17 3.90 7.53 -20.12
CA THR A 17 4.69 8.59 -20.73
C THR A 17 5.00 9.68 -19.70
N PHE A 18 5.98 10.56 -19.97
CA PHE A 18 6.29 11.67 -19.06
C PHE A 18 5.12 12.66 -18.93
N ASP A 19 4.33 12.84 -19.99
CA ASP A 19 3.12 13.66 -19.95
C ASP A 19 2.03 13.02 -19.07
N GLU A 20 1.84 11.70 -19.16
CA GLU A 20 0.91 10.98 -18.29
C GLU A 20 1.35 11.03 -16.82
N ALA A 21 2.65 10.88 -16.53
CA ALA A 21 3.17 11.02 -15.17
C ALA A 21 2.87 12.41 -14.58
N ALA A 22 3.01 13.47 -15.39
CA ALA A 22 2.63 14.82 -14.97
C ALA A 22 1.11 14.95 -14.72
N GLN A 23 0.28 14.39 -15.60
CA GLN A 23 -1.18 14.36 -15.41
C GLN A 23 -1.61 13.58 -14.16
N VAL A 24 -0.90 12.50 -13.80
CA VAL A 24 -1.13 11.78 -12.55
C VAL A 24 -0.82 12.67 -11.35
N ALA A 25 0.31 13.37 -11.33
CA ALA A 25 0.62 14.30 -10.24
C ALA A 25 -0.44 15.41 -10.10
N GLU A 26 -0.89 15.98 -11.22
CA GLU A 26 -1.96 16.99 -11.26
C GLU A 26 -3.29 16.45 -10.75
N HIS A 27 -3.64 15.20 -11.07
CA HIS A 27 -4.82 14.53 -10.56
C HIS A 27 -4.75 14.32 -9.04
N LEU A 28 -3.64 13.77 -8.53
CA LEU A 28 -3.42 13.59 -7.09
C LEU A 28 -3.53 14.93 -6.35
N HIS A 29 -2.93 15.99 -6.89
CA HIS A 29 -2.98 17.31 -6.29
C HIS A 29 -4.38 17.93 -6.32
N ARG A 30 -5.02 18.01 -7.49
CA ARG A 30 -6.27 18.73 -7.68
C ARG A 30 -7.48 17.95 -7.18
N ASP A 31 -7.56 16.68 -7.56
CA ASP A 31 -8.79 15.89 -7.41
C ASP A 31 -8.79 15.13 -6.07
N LEU A 32 -7.61 14.72 -5.55
CA LEU A 32 -7.48 14.12 -4.22
C LEU A 32 -7.00 15.10 -3.14
N GLN A 33 -6.66 16.35 -3.51
CA GLN A 33 -6.16 17.36 -2.58
C GLN A 33 -4.92 16.91 -1.80
N ILE A 34 -4.03 16.20 -2.47
CA ILE A 34 -2.71 15.85 -1.93
C ILE A 34 -1.84 17.11 -2.03
N ASP A 35 -1.45 17.66 -0.89
CA ASP A 35 -0.67 18.90 -0.81
C ASP A 35 0.85 18.66 -0.81
N ARG A 36 1.32 17.46 -0.46
CA ARG A 36 2.74 17.08 -0.49
C ARG A 36 2.91 15.63 -0.92
N ALA A 37 3.85 15.39 -1.83
CA ALA A 37 4.28 14.06 -2.22
C ALA A 37 5.74 14.07 -2.66
N MET A 38 6.40 12.92 -2.46
CA MET A 38 7.67 12.59 -3.08
C MET A 38 7.39 11.78 -4.35
N TYR A 39 7.70 12.33 -5.51
CA TYR A 39 7.34 11.76 -6.81
C TYR A 39 8.62 11.41 -7.60
N VAL A 40 9.11 10.19 -7.41
CA VAL A 40 10.36 9.69 -8.03
C VAL A 40 10.03 8.86 -9.26
N LEU A 41 10.57 9.25 -10.42
CA LEU A 41 10.42 8.50 -11.65
C LEU A 41 11.54 7.48 -11.81
N ALA A 42 11.16 6.20 -11.86
CA ALA A 42 12.02 5.09 -12.21
C ALA A 42 11.94 4.78 -13.71
N GLY A 43 13.08 4.39 -14.30
CA GLY A 43 13.14 3.97 -15.72
C GLY A 43 13.00 5.10 -16.74
N TRP A 44 13.27 6.34 -16.33
CA TRP A 44 13.23 7.53 -17.19
C TRP A 44 14.41 7.62 -18.19
N ILE A 45 15.45 6.83 -17.96
CA ILE A 45 16.74 6.88 -18.67
C ILE A 45 16.67 6.28 -20.07
N HIS A 46 17.70 6.53 -20.89
CA HIS A 46 17.88 5.82 -22.16
C HIS A 46 17.79 4.31 -21.94
N ARG A 47 17.01 3.61 -22.76
CA ARG A 47 16.73 2.15 -22.68
C ARG A 47 15.90 1.69 -21.46
N GLY A 48 15.51 2.59 -20.58
CA GLY A 48 14.64 2.31 -19.44
C GLY A 48 15.35 1.66 -18.25
N TYR A 49 14.56 1.26 -17.26
CA TYR A 49 15.02 0.81 -15.93
C TYR A 49 16.10 -0.29 -16.00
N ASP A 50 17.16 -0.20 -15.19
CA ASP A 50 18.27 -1.16 -15.10
C ASP A 50 18.94 -1.49 -16.44
N ASN A 51 19.17 -0.49 -17.28
CA ASN A 51 19.88 -0.63 -18.56
C ASN A 51 20.96 0.46 -18.69
N GLN A 52 22.10 0.08 -19.28
CA GLN A 52 23.17 0.99 -19.73
C GLN A 52 23.74 2.00 -18.72
N HIS A 53 23.44 1.86 -17.42
CA HIS A 53 24.10 2.66 -16.39
C HIS A 53 25.62 2.62 -16.54
N PRO A 54 26.31 3.76 -16.32
CA PRO A 54 25.82 5.08 -15.91
C PRO A 54 25.42 6.01 -17.08
N ASP A 55 25.29 5.52 -18.31
CA ASP A 55 24.99 6.34 -19.49
C ASP A 55 23.47 6.54 -19.66
N ILE A 56 22.92 7.36 -18.77
CA ILE A 56 21.47 7.53 -18.55
C ILE A 56 20.76 8.49 -19.52
N LEU A 57 21.51 9.26 -20.30
CA LEU A 57 20.98 10.26 -21.23
C LEU A 57 21.12 9.80 -22.69
N PRO A 58 20.22 10.25 -23.60
CA PRO A 58 19.07 11.13 -23.36
C PRO A 58 17.93 10.41 -22.60
N ALA A 59 16.94 11.16 -22.08
CA ALA A 59 15.77 10.54 -21.46
C ALA A 59 15.00 9.67 -22.47
N ALA A 60 14.32 8.62 -22.01
CA ALA A 60 13.68 7.60 -22.82
C ALA A 60 12.78 8.19 -23.93
N PRO A 61 13.08 7.98 -25.23
CA PRO A 61 12.28 8.50 -26.33
C PRO A 61 10.86 7.90 -26.35
N GLU A 62 10.69 6.65 -25.91
CA GLU A 62 9.40 5.96 -25.82
C GLU A 62 8.44 6.62 -24.80
N CYS A 63 8.99 7.36 -23.83
CA CYS A 63 8.23 8.13 -22.84
C CYS A 63 8.02 9.59 -23.26
N GLY A 64 8.59 10.03 -24.39
CA GLY A 64 8.53 11.39 -24.91
C GLY A 64 9.85 12.16 -24.89
N GLY A 65 10.94 11.57 -24.39
CA GLY A 65 12.29 12.15 -24.42
C GLY A 65 12.52 13.33 -23.49
N THR A 66 13.71 13.94 -23.62
CA THR A 66 14.23 14.99 -22.73
C THR A 66 13.29 16.18 -22.56
N GLU A 67 12.68 16.69 -23.64
CA GLU A 67 11.77 17.84 -23.56
C GLU A 67 10.53 17.53 -22.72
N LYS A 68 9.94 16.34 -22.88
CA LYS A 68 8.76 15.93 -22.11
C LYS A 68 9.08 15.63 -20.66
N LEU A 69 10.27 15.11 -20.36
CA LEU A 69 10.72 14.95 -18.97
C LEU A 69 10.94 16.30 -18.29
N ALA A 70 11.51 17.29 -18.99
CA ALA A 70 11.67 18.64 -18.45
C ALA A 70 10.32 19.33 -18.18
N ASP A 71 9.35 19.18 -19.08
CA ASP A 71 7.97 19.67 -18.86
C ASP A 71 7.29 18.94 -17.68
N CYS A 72 7.44 17.63 -17.60
CA CYS A 72 6.96 16.83 -16.48
C CYS A 72 7.51 17.34 -15.14
N ALA A 73 8.83 17.55 -15.06
CA ALA A 73 9.49 18.08 -13.87
C ALA A 73 8.89 19.42 -13.42
N LYS A 74 8.63 20.33 -14.38
CA LYS A 74 7.99 21.63 -14.11
C LYS A 74 6.58 21.46 -13.54
N ARG A 75 5.76 20.60 -14.14
CA ARG A 75 4.35 20.39 -13.77
C ARG A 75 4.21 19.68 -12.41
N VAL A 76 5.04 18.68 -12.12
CA VAL A 76 5.08 18.02 -10.81
C VAL A 76 5.46 19.02 -9.71
N LYS A 77 6.50 19.83 -9.93
CA LYS A 77 6.89 20.88 -8.96
C LYS A 77 5.81 21.96 -8.78
N ALA A 78 5.05 22.29 -9.82
CA ALA A 78 3.93 23.24 -9.72
C ALA A 78 2.78 22.72 -8.83
N CYS A 79 2.68 21.40 -8.63
CA CYS A 79 1.75 20.78 -7.67
C CYS A 79 2.24 20.85 -6.21
N GLY A 80 3.43 21.40 -5.95
CA GLY A 80 4.05 21.41 -4.62
C GLY A 80 4.74 20.11 -4.24
N PHE A 81 4.93 19.18 -5.19
CA PHE A 81 5.58 17.89 -4.95
C PHE A 81 7.09 17.98 -5.16
N LEU A 82 7.83 17.12 -4.44
CA LEU A 82 9.23 16.87 -4.73
C LEU A 82 9.30 16.04 -6.01
N PHE A 83 9.99 16.54 -7.03
CA PHE A 83 10.24 15.82 -8.27
C PHE A 83 11.60 15.13 -8.18
N GLY A 84 11.62 13.81 -8.34
CA GLY A 84 12.84 13.01 -8.27
C GLY A 84 13.03 12.04 -9.41
N LEU A 85 14.27 11.58 -9.54
CA LEU A 85 14.70 10.63 -10.56
C LEU A 85 15.51 9.51 -9.88
N HIS A 86 15.33 8.28 -10.38
CA HIS A 86 16.10 7.10 -9.99
C HIS A 86 17.27 6.88 -10.95
N ASP A 87 18.44 6.57 -10.41
CA ASP A 87 19.69 6.34 -11.13
C ASP A 87 20.46 5.20 -10.45
N ASN A 88 21.55 4.75 -11.06
CA ASN A 88 22.41 3.69 -10.52
C ASN A 88 23.85 3.91 -11.00
N TYR A 89 24.80 3.89 -10.07
CA TYR A 89 26.24 3.89 -10.36
C TYR A 89 26.95 2.62 -9.89
N GLN A 90 26.26 1.72 -9.17
CA GLN A 90 26.82 0.45 -8.70
C GLN A 90 26.98 -0.57 -9.83
N ASP A 91 26.04 -0.58 -10.76
CA ASP A 91 25.97 -1.52 -11.88
C ASP A 91 26.40 -0.86 -13.19
N MET A 92 27.24 -1.56 -13.96
CA MET A 92 27.57 -1.21 -15.34
C MET A 92 27.35 -2.41 -16.25
N TYR A 93 26.80 -2.16 -17.44
CA TYR A 93 26.40 -3.19 -18.38
C TYR A 93 27.36 -3.24 -19.59
N PRO A 94 27.67 -4.43 -20.14
CA PRO A 94 28.56 -4.55 -21.29
C PRO A 94 28.13 -3.78 -22.54
N ASP A 95 26.85 -3.47 -22.68
CA ASP A 95 26.28 -2.67 -23.77
C ASP A 95 26.16 -1.17 -23.44
N ALA A 96 26.67 -0.71 -22.29
CA ALA A 96 26.75 0.71 -21.97
C ALA A 96 27.81 1.40 -22.84
N PRO A 97 27.52 2.59 -23.42
CA PRO A 97 28.49 3.36 -24.21
C PRO A 97 29.86 3.59 -23.54
N SER A 98 29.88 3.78 -22.22
CA SER A 98 31.09 3.99 -21.42
C SER A 98 31.73 2.71 -20.90
N TRP A 99 31.25 1.54 -21.33
CA TRP A 99 31.72 0.25 -20.84
C TRP A 99 33.25 0.10 -20.90
N GLY A 100 33.82 -0.42 -19.82
CA GLY A 100 35.23 -0.76 -19.76
C GLY A 100 35.64 -1.36 -18.42
N GLU A 101 36.53 -2.35 -18.45
CA GLU A 101 36.98 -3.04 -17.23
C GLU A 101 37.74 -2.13 -16.26
N GLN A 102 38.25 -0.98 -16.73
CA GLN A 102 38.93 0.01 -15.89
C GLN A 102 38.01 0.64 -14.82
N TRP A 103 36.69 0.51 -14.97
CA TRP A 103 35.72 1.03 -14.00
C TRP A 103 35.38 0.01 -12.90
N LEU A 104 35.68 -1.26 -13.12
CA LEU A 104 35.06 -2.36 -12.38
C LEU A 104 35.90 -2.80 -11.17
N ASN A 105 35.22 -3.24 -10.12
CA ASN A 105 35.85 -3.92 -9.01
C ASN A 105 36.54 -5.21 -9.48
N LYS A 106 37.79 -5.43 -9.08
CA LYS A 106 38.53 -6.66 -9.36
C LYS A 106 38.79 -7.50 -8.11
N GLY A 107 38.72 -8.81 -8.28
CA GLY A 107 39.15 -9.79 -7.29
C GLY A 107 40.68 -9.96 -7.29
N ARG A 108 41.20 -10.74 -6.32
CA ARG A 108 42.63 -11.03 -6.21
C ARG A 108 43.20 -11.81 -7.39
N ASP A 109 42.33 -12.47 -8.14
CA ASP A 109 42.65 -13.15 -9.40
C ASP A 109 42.70 -12.19 -10.60
N GLY A 110 42.55 -10.88 -10.37
CA GLY A 110 42.53 -9.84 -11.39
C GLY A 110 41.24 -9.79 -12.22
N LYS A 111 40.24 -10.62 -11.92
CA LYS A 111 38.99 -10.65 -12.69
C LYS A 111 37.98 -9.65 -12.15
N SER A 112 37.24 -9.03 -13.05
CA SER A 112 36.13 -8.15 -12.70
C SER A 112 35.04 -8.91 -11.92
N ARG A 113 34.35 -8.23 -11.00
CA ARG A 113 33.29 -8.82 -10.19
C ARG A 113 31.93 -8.61 -10.84
N LYS A 114 31.13 -9.68 -10.90
CA LYS A 114 29.75 -9.63 -11.40
C LYS A 114 28.83 -8.92 -10.41
N GLY A 115 27.99 -8.02 -10.92
CA GLY A 115 26.89 -7.40 -10.19
C GLY A 115 25.63 -8.26 -10.27
N GLY A 116 24.48 -7.60 -10.14
CA GLY A 116 23.19 -8.27 -10.31
C GLY A 116 22.90 -8.70 -11.75
N ASN A 117 21.84 -9.47 -11.93
CA ASN A 117 21.30 -9.81 -13.25
C ASN A 117 19.89 -9.24 -13.35
N TRP A 118 19.77 -8.15 -14.10
CA TRP A 118 18.62 -7.25 -14.11
C TRP A 118 18.03 -7.11 -15.53
N ALA A 119 17.25 -6.06 -15.80
CA ALA A 119 16.58 -5.85 -17.08
C ALA A 119 17.59 -5.82 -18.25
N GLY A 120 18.68 -5.06 -18.13
CA GLY A 120 19.79 -5.00 -19.08
C GLY A 120 20.71 -6.24 -19.10
N GLY A 121 20.39 -7.28 -18.32
CA GLY A 121 21.17 -8.50 -18.24
C GLY A 121 22.19 -8.50 -17.11
N GLN A 122 23.31 -9.20 -17.32
CA GLN A 122 24.36 -9.32 -16.32
C GLN A 122 25.13 -7.99 -16.19
N ALA A 123 24.95 -7.31 -15.06
CA ALA A 123 25.73 -6.15 -14.68
C ALA A 123 27.09 -6.56 -14.09
N TRP A 124 28.00 -5.60 -14.00
CA TRP A 124 29.29 -5.69 -13.33
C TRP A 124 29.43 -4.57 -12.31
N GLN A 125 30.14 -4.88 -11.23
CA GLN A 125 30.26 -3.96 -10.10
C GLN A 125 31.25 -2.84 -10.42
N VAL A 126 30.79 -1.60 -10.46
CA VAL A 126 31.66 -0.43 -10.54
C VAL A 126 32.35 -0.22 -9.19
N CYS A 127 33.66 0.04 -9.20
CA CYS A 127 34.42 0.41 -8.00
C CYS A 127 33.94 1.75 -7.43
N ALA A 128 33.72 1.87 -6.12
CA ALA A 128 33.10 3.08 -5.54
C ALA A 128 33.89 4.38 -5.82
N ILE A 129 35.23 4.31 -5.93
CA ILE A 129 36.06 5.43 -6.40
C ILE A 129 35.58 5.90 -7.78
N LYS A 130 35.33 4.94 -8.67
CA LYS A 130 34.88 5.17 -10.04
C LYS A 130 33.40 5.54 -10.14
N GLN A 131 32.56 5.11 -9.19
CA GLN A 131 31.16 5.56 -9.11
C GLN A 131 31.09 7.08 -8.97
N VAL A 132 31.89 7.65 -8.05
CA VAL A 132 31.98 9.11 -7.86
C VAL A 132 32.52 9.81 -9.10
N GLU A 133 33.59 9.28 -9.70
CA GLU A 133 34.16 9.85 -10.94
C GLU A 133 33.13 9.89 -12.07
N LEU A 134 32.39 8.79 -12.28
CA LEU A 134 31.37 8.68 -13.33
C LEU A 134 30.18 9.61 -13.07
N ALA A 135 29.74 9.75 -11.82
CA ALA A 135 28.65 10.64 -11.42
C ALA A 135 28.97 12.13 -11.64
N GLN A 136 30.24 12.52 -11.43
CA GLN A 136 30.70 13.90 -11.58
C GLN A 136 30.98 14.31 -13.03
N ARG A 137 30.93 13.36 -13.99
CA ARG A 137 31.15 13.69 -15.41
C ARG A 137 30.11 14.72 -15.88
N PRO A 138 30.46 15.65 -16.78
CA PRO A 138 29.54 16.68 -17.25
C PRO A 138 28.19 16.14 -17.74
N GLN A 139 28.18 14.98 -18.42
CA GLN A 139 26.98 14.35 -18.97
C GLN A 139 26.13 13.52 -17.97
N ASN A 140 26.52 13.46 -16.70
CA ASN A 140 25.83 12.70 -15.65
C ASN A 140 25.04 13.66 -14.72
N LEU A 141 25.32 13.66 -13.41
CA LEU A 141 24.55 14.48 -12.45
C LEU A 141 24.52 15.98 -12.80
N PRO A 142 25.62 16.60 -13.28
CA PRO A 142 25.59 18.00 -13.73
C PRO A 142 24.58 18.27 -14.86
N GLU A 143 24.57 17.44 -15.92
CA GLU A 143 23.63 17.64 -17.04
C GLU A 143 22.19 17.30 -16.63
N VAL A 144 21.97 16.27 -15.80
CA VAL A 144 20.64 15.96 -15.24
C VAL A 144 20.09 17.15 -14.43
N ARG A 145 20.93 17.76 -13.59
CA ARG A 145 20.57 18.96 -12.82
C ARG A 145 20.21 20.13 -13.72
N LYS A 146 20.92 20.30 -14.83
CA LYS A 146 20.69 21.37 -15.81
C LYS A 146 19.42 21.14 -16.62
N LEU A 147 19.16 19.93 -17.09
CA LEU A 147 18.04 19.61 -17.96
C LEU A 147 16.70 19.53 -17.21
N PHE A 148 16.67 18.93 -16.03
CA PHE A 148 15.41 18.59 -15.34
C PHE A 148 15.27 19.28 -13.98
N GLY A 149 16.39 19.61 -13.33
CA GLY A 149 16.41 20.23 -12.01
C GLY A 149 15.56 19.51 -10.97
N PRO A 150 15.80 18.20 -10.70
CA PRO A 150 15.09 17.49 -9.65
C PRO A 150 15.43 18.03 -8.27
N THR A 151 14.48 17.90 -7.34
CA THR A 151 14.59 18.34 -5.95
C THR A 151 15.05 17.21 -5.02
N ILE A 152 15.04 15.98 -5.52
CA ILE A 152 15.47 14.79 -4.81
C ILE A 152 16.04 13.79 -5.82
N TYR A 153 17.09 13.06 -5.45
CA TYR A 153 17.72 12.11 -6.34
C TYR A 153 17.96 10.77 -5.64
N PHE A 154 17.63 9.68 -6.32
CA PHE A 154 17.78 8.34 -5.80
C PHE A 154 18.88 7.61 -6.55
N ILE A 155 19.92 7.15 -5.85
CA ILE A 155 20.97 6.31 -6.45
C ILE A 155 20.88 4.91 -5.88
N ASP A 156 20.45 3.99 -6.74
CA ASP A 156 20.12 2.63 -6.38
C ASP A 156 21.31 1.83 -5.85
N THR A 157 20.96 0.93 -4.93
CA THR A 157 21.75 -0.07 -4.22
C THR A 157 22.90 0.45 -3.35
N THR A 158 23.11 1.77 -3.23
CA THR A 158 24.26 2.34 -2.50
C THR A 158 24.38 1.76 -1.08
N PHE A 159 23.27 1.70 -0.34
CA PHE A 159 23.23 1.15 1.02
C PHE A 159 22.81 -0.33 1.09
N ALA A 160 22.10 -0.84 0.08
CA ALA A 160 21.72 -2.24 0.00
C ALA A 160 22.93 -3.15 -0.27
N TRP A 161 23.78 -2.77 -1.22
CA TRP A 161 24.94 -3.57 -1.62
C TRP A 161 26.01 -3.60 -0.52
N GLY A 162 26.45 -4.81 -0.16
CA GLY A 162 27.46 -5.01 0.88
C GLY A 162 28.79 -4.33 0.55
N LEU A 163 29.57 -4.00 1.58
CA LEU A 163 30.89 -3.39 1.39
C LEU A 163 31.89 -4.40 0.82
N VAL A 164 32.58 -4.02 -0.26
CA VAL A 164 33.49 -4.89 -1.01
C VAL A 164 34.93 -4.36 -1.06
N THR A 165 35.85 -5.16 -1.59
CA THR A 165 37.22 -4.73 -1.89
C THR A 165 37.46 -4.70 -3.41
N CYS A 166 38.37 -3.82 -3.83
CA CYS A 166 38.92 -3.79 -5.18
C CYS A 166 40.43 -4.02 -5.13
N GLU A 167 40.91 -4.97 -5.91
CA GLU A 167 42.33 -5.34 -6.02
C GLU A 167 42.97 -4.81 -7.33
N ASP A 168 42.28 -3.94 -8.08
CA ASP A 168 42.88 -3.28 -9.25
C ASP A 168 43.98 -2.30 -8.80
N PRO A 169 45.21 -2.37 -9.33
CA PRO A 169 46.30 -1.47 -8.94
C PRO A 169 46.01 0.02 -9.19
N SER A 170 45.08 0.34 -10.08
CA SER A 170 44.73 1.73 -10.46
C SER A 170 43.72 2.38 -9.52
N HIS A 171 42.97 1.57 -8.76
CA HIS A 171 41.96 2.02 -7.79
C HIS A 171 41.78 1.00 -6.66
N PRO A 172 42.86 0.67 -5.92
CA PRO A 172 42.79 -0.30 -4.83
C PRO A 172 41.90 0.23 -3.70
N MET A 173 41.05 -0.63 -3.15
CA MET A 173 40.02 -0.20 -2.22
C MET A 173 39.75 -1.27 -1.16
N THR A 174 39.85 -0.90 0.12
CA THR A 174 39.36 -1.72 1.24
C THR A 174 37.86 -1.52 1.46
N ARG A 175 37.22 -2.33 2.31
CA ARG A 175 35.79 -2.13 2.67
C ARG A 175 35.54 -0.78 3.35
N SER A 176 36.50 -0.29 4.13
CA SER A 176 36.41 1.03 4.77
C SER A 176 36.55 2.16 3.75
N ASP A 177 37.29 1.94 2.67
CA ASP A 177 37.36 2.89 1.56
C ASP A 177 36.07 2.84 0.73
N ASP A 178 35.53 1.65 0.47
CA ASP A 178 34.23 1.47 -0.21
C ASP A 178 33.12 2.24 0.51
N LEU A 179 33.02 2.12 1.84
CA LEU A 179 32.09 2.91 2.64
C LEU A 179 32.30 4.42 2.43
N ARG A 180 33.53 4.90 2.55
CA ARG A 180 33.86 6.34 2.41
C ARG A 180 33.52 6.88 1.01
N TRP A 181 33.76 6.10 -0.04
CA TRP A 181 33.46 6.51 -1.40
C TRP A 181 31.97 6.42 -1.73
N LYS A 182 31.24 5.44 -1.18
CA LYS A 182 29.77 5.41 -1.27
C LYS A 182 29.14 6.58 -0.53
N ALA A 183 29.61 6.93 0.66
CA ALA A 183 29.20 8.14 1.36
C ALA A 183 29.48 9.40 0.52
N ARG A 184 30.66 9.48 -0.10
CA ARG A 184 31.00 10.60 -1.01
C ARG A 184 30.06 10.68 -2.21
N LEU A 185 29.64 9.56 -2.78
CA LEU A 185 28.66 9.54 -3.88
C LEU A 185 27.33 10.19 -3.45
N CYS A 186 26.85 9.86 -2.26
CA CYS A 186 25.65 10.47 -1.68
C CYS A 186 25.82 12.00 -1.54
N ASP A 187 26.94 12.44 -0.96
CA ASP A 187 27.22 13.88 -0.77
C ASP A 187 27.30 14.63 -2.10
N VAL A 188 27.94 14.04 -3.12
CA VAL A 188 27.99 14.61 -4.48
C VAL A 188 26.59 14.75 -5.09
N ALA A 189 25.72 13.76 -4.90
CA ALA A 189 24.34 13.89 -5.36
C ALA A 189 23.61 15.04 -4.62
N LYS A 190 23.80 15.18 -3.31
CA LYS A 190 23.22 16.28 -2.52
C LYS A 190 23.72 17.66 -2.96
N GLU A 191 25.01 17.79 -3.31
CA GLU A 191 25.59 19.02 -3.87
C GLU A 191 24.83 19.51 -5.11
N HIS A 192 24.26 18.59 -5.92
CA HIS A 192 23.48 18.93 -7.11
C HIS A 192 21.98 19.13 -6.87
N PHE A 193 21.35 18.29 -6.03
CA PHE A 193 19.89 18.17 -5.96
C PHE A 193 19.26 18.56 -4.62
N GLY A 194 20.04 18.74 -3.56
CA GLY A 194 19.57 19.07 -2.22
C GLY A 194 19.21 17.84 -1.38
N LEU A 195 18.26 17.02 -1.85
CA LEU A 195 17.81 15.82 -1.15
C LEU A 195 18.29 14.53 -1.84
N PHE A 196 18.59 13.50 -1.06
CA PHE A 196 19.10 12.23 -1.53
C PHE A 196 18.45 11.04 -0.83
N GLY A 197 18.27 9.94 -1.57
CA GLY A 197 17.98 8.64 -0.98
C GLY A 197 18.59 7.48 -1.77
N SER A 198 18.51 6.29 -1.19
CA SER A 198 18.99 5.05 -1.81
C SER A 198 18.25 3.85 -1.22
N GLU A 199 18.39 2.71 -1.90
CA GLU A 199 17.83 1.42 -1.50
C GLU A 199 18.44 0.92 -0.19
N GLU A 200 17.59 0.30 0.64
CA GLU A 200 17.81 -0.17 2.00
C GLU A 200 18.40 0.93 2.90
N GLY A 201 19.12 0.53 3.95
CA GLY A 201 19.77 1.46 4.84
C GLY A 201 20.82 0.81 5.72
N ARG A 202 21.74 1.64 6.19
CA ARG A 202 22.79 1.32 7.14
C ARG A 202 22.93 2.49 8.11
N GLU A 203 23.45 2.25 9.29
CA GLU A 203 23.73 3.30 10.27
C GLU A 203 24.64 4.40 9.72
N TRP A 204 25.61 4.05 8.86
CA TRP A 204 26.49 5.01 8.22
C TRP A 204 25.83 5.81 7.10
N ALA A 205 24.62 5.44 6.65
CA ALA A 205 23.87 6.18 5.64
C ALA A 205 23.15 7.41 6.23
N VAL A 206 22.81 7.37 7.52
CA VAL A 206 22.02 8.41 8.22
C VAL A 206 22.58 9.83 8.01
N PRO A 207 23.90 10.11 8.12
CA PRO A 207 24.40 11.46 7.88
C PRO A 207 24.41 11.90 6.40
N HIS A 208 24.18 10.98 5.46
CA HIS A 208 24.37 11.21 4.02
C HIS A 208 23.07 11.09 3.20
N ALA A 209 21.96 10.68 3.81
CA ALA A 209 20.68 10.46 3.14
C ALA A 209 19.53 11.17 3.87
N ASP A 210 18.54 11.61 3.09
CA ASP A 210 17.31 12.21 3.60
C ASP A 210 16.17 11.18 3.66
N TYR A 211 16.24 10.11 2.85
CA TYR A 211 15.38 8.94 2.99
C TYR A 211 16.05 7.62 2.61
N LEU A 212 15.54 6.53 3.20
CA LEU A 212 16.00 5.16 2.99
C LEU A 212 14.84 4.29 2.47
N GLU A 213 15.00 3.68 1.31
CA GLU A 213 13.96 2.91 0.63
C GLU A 213 14.17 1.41 0.81
N GLY A 214 13.45 0.75 1.72
CA GLY A 214 13.52 -0.70 1.90
C GLY A 214 13.50 -1.13 3.36
N LEU A 215 14.06 -0.33 4.27
CA LEU A 215 14.11 -0.67 5.69
C LEU A 215 12.71 -0.92 6.28
N LEU A 216 11.71 -0.14 5.85
CA LEU A 216 10.34 -0.32 6.35
C LEU A 216 9.67 -1.59 5.81
N SER A 217 10.11 -2.13 4.66
CA SER A 217 9.59 -3.39 4.09
C SER A 217 9.83 -4.60 4.98
N HIS A 218 10.76 -4.53 5.93
CA HIS A 218 10.94 -5.56 6.94
C HIS A 218 9.72 -5.67 7.88
N LYS A 219 9.02 -4.55 8.15
CA LYS A 219 7.75 -4.54 8.87
C LYS A 219 6.58 -4.68 7.88
N ALA A 220 6.44 -3.72 6.96
CA ALA A 220 5.25 -3.50 6.12
C ALA A 220 5.13 -4.41 4.88
N GLY A 221 5.88 -5.52 4.78
CA GLY A 221 6.01 -6.30 3.54
C GLY A 221 4.71 -6.83 2.89
N ALA A 222 4.55 -6.57 1.59
CA ALA A 222 3.53 -7.05 0.66
C ALA A 222 3.35 -8.59 0.58
N ASP A 223 4.39 -9.35 0.92
CA ASP A 223 4.45 -10.81 0.84
C ASP A 223 4.09 -11.50 2.17
N ARG A 224 3.07 -11.00 2.89
CA ARG A 224 2.50 -11.73 4.03
C ARG A 224 1.14 -12.34 3.69
N PRO A 225 1.08 -13.59 3.19
CA PRO A 225 0.00 -14.49 3.56
C PRO A 225 0.34 -15.18 4.87
N GLU A 226 1.52 -15.78 5.01
CA GLU A 226 1.98 -16.43 6.25
C GLU A 226 3.52 -16.45 6.24
N ARG A 227 4.17 -15.75 7.19
CA ARG A 227 5.62 -15.69 7.48
C ARG A 227 6.57 -15.49 6.27
N PRO A 228 7.18 -14.30 6.08
CA PRO A 228 8.06 -14.07 4.94
C PRO A 228 9.40 -14.80 5.10
N ARG A 229 9.91 -15.33 3.98
CA ARG A 229 11.27 -15.90 3.83
C ARG A 229 12.40 -14.95 4.26
N ARG A 230 12.13 -13.65 4.45
CA ARG A 230 13.11 -12.60 4.83
C ARG A 230 13.23 -12.33 6.34
N SER A 231 12.21 -12.60 7.16
CA SER A 231 12.26 -12.29 8.61
C SER A 231 12.78 -13.44 9.48
N GLY A 232 13.18 -14.57 8.88
CA GLY A 232 13.62 -15.76 9.62
C GLY A 232 12.55 -16.36 10.55
N GLY A 233 11.29 -15.91 10.45
CA GLY A 233 10.20 -16.31 11.35
C GLY A 233 10.22 -15.63 12.73
N GLY A 234 11.07 -14.62 12.94
CA GLY A 234 11.11 -13.82 14.16
C GLY A 234 10.12 -12.65 14.16
N GLU A 235 9.90 -12.08 15.35
CA GLU A 235 9.11 -10.87 15.56
C GLU A 235 9.87 -9.63 15.06
N VAL A 236 9.16 -8.66 14.48
CA VAL A 236 9.79 -7.45 13.92
C VAL A 236 9.69 -6.31 14.92
N ILE A 237 10.85 -5.90 15.46
CA ILE A 237 10.98 -4.79 16.41
C ILE A 237 11.54 -3.56 15.66
N PRO A 238 10.99 -2.34 15.87
CA PRO A 238 11.42 -1.09 15.21
C PRO A 238 12.80 -0.57 15.64
N LEU A 239 13.83 -1.42 15.73
CA LEU A 239 15.14 -1.02 16.27
C LEU A 239 15.77 0.16 15.52
N PHE A 240 15.67 0.18 14.18
CA PHE A 240 16.21 1.30 13.40
C PHE A 240 15.41 2.58 13.66
N SER A 241 14.08 2.53 13.63
CA SER A 241 13.20 3.68 13.90
C SER A 241 13.34 4.22 15.33
N LEU A 242 13.58 3.36 16.32
CA LEU A 242 13.84 3.74 17.71
C LEU A 242 15.15 4.53 17.88
N ILE A 243 16.13 4.32 17.00
CA ILE A 243 17.47 4.94 17.11
C ILE A 243 17.61 6.13 16.16
N TYR A 244 17.05 6.04 14.94
CA TYR A 244 17.29 6.96 13.84
C TYR A 244 16.02 7.48 13.16
N GLY A 245 14.82 7.15 13.65
CA GLY A 245 13.55 7.49 12.99
C GLY A 245 13.27 8.99 12.89
N ASP A 246 13.89 9.79 13.75
CA ASP A 246 13.87 11.26 13.73
C ASP A 246 15.06 11.88 12.98
N CYS A 247 15.95 11.04 12.43
CA CYS A 247 17.14 11.47 11.69
C CYS A 247 16.98 11.30 10.17
N VAL A 248 16.22 10.30 9.73
CA VAL A 248 16.05 9.96 8.31
C VAL A 248 14.70 9.30 8.06
N SER A 249 14.01 9.68 6.98
CA SER A 249 12.70 9.09 6.66
C SER A 249 12.83 7.67 6.12
N LEU A 250 11.95 6.78 6.56
CA LEU A 250 11.95 5.38 6.13
C LEU A 250 10.78 5.10 5.19
N TYR A 251 11.09 4.52 4.04
CA TYR A 251 10.10 4.05 3.07
C TYR A 251 10.24 2.55 2.85
N THR A 252 9.17 1.93 2.35
CA THR A 252 9.24 0.58 1.80
C THR A 252 9.96 0.59 0.45
N HIS A 253 10.49 -0.57 0.07
CA HIS A 253 11.07 -0.77 -1.25
C HIS A 253 10.04 -0.45 -2.34
N GLN A 254 10.47 0.07 -3.49
CA GLN A 254 9.61 0.43 -4.62
C GLN A 254 8.86 -0.77 -5.22
N GLY A 255 9.27 -2.00 -4.93
CA GLY A 255 8.54 -3.22 -5.27
C GLY A 255 7.46 -3.61 -4.24
N ASP A 256 7.46 -2.98 -3.08
CA ASP A 256 6.62 -3.26 -1.92
C ASP A 256 5.71 -2.05 -1.63
N ARG A 257 4.55 -2.05 -2.29
CA ARG A 257 3.66 -0.89 -2.35
C ARG A 257 2.31 -1.13 -1.69
N ALA A 258 1.74 -0.06 -1.15
CA ALA A 258 0.39 -0.02 -0.60
C ALA A 258 -0.65 -0.27 -1.68
N THR A 259 -1.57 -1.20 -1.42
CA THR A 259 -2.74 -1.47 -2.27
C THR A 259 -4.00 -1.49 -1.43
N PRO A 260 -5.18 -1.22 -2.03
CA PRO A 260 -6.45 -1.31 -1.33
C PRO A 260 -6.65 -2.62 -0.58
N SER A 261 -6.16 -3.74 -1.10
CA SER A 261 -6.33 -5.08 -0.55
C SER A 261 -5.40 -5.45 0.62
N ARG A 262 -4.57 -4.52 1.12
CA ARG A 262 -3.55 -4.78 2.15
C ARG A 262 -3.65 -3.77 3.29
N PRO A 263 -4.64 -3.92 4.18
CA PRO A 263 -4.88 -2.93 5.23
C PRO A 263 -3.82 -3.02 6.35
N GLN A 264 -3.24 -4.20 6.61
CA GLN A 264 -2.14 -4.32 7.57
C GLN A 264 -0.93 -3.47 7.17
N TYR A 265 -0.64 -3.36 5.87
CA TYR A 265 0.43 -2.52 5.34
C TYR A 265 0.26 -1.07 5.81
N ILE A 266 -0.97 -0.54 5.76
CA ILE A 266 -1.28 0.82 6.22
C ILE A 266 -1.17 0.93 7.74
N LEU A 267 -1.61 -0.09 8.49
CA LEU A 267 -1.41 -0.10 9.94
C LEU A 267 0.07 -0.04 10.32
N ASP A 268 0.94 -0.76 9.62
CA ASP A 268 2.38 -0.72 9.86
C ASP A 268 2.95 0.69 9.64
N HIS A 269 2.51 1.38 8.59
CA HIS A 269 2.89 2.77 8.31
C HIS A 269 2.36 3.73 9.38
N ILE A 270 1.12 3.56 9.84
CA ILE A 270 0.56 4.35 10.94
C ILE A 270 1.35 4.09 12.23
N LEU A 271 1.65 2.84 12.56
CA LEU A 271 2.38 2.46 13.76
C LEU A 271 3.79 3.03 13.79
N TYR A 272 4.46 3.10 12.64
CA TYR A 272 5.82 3.64 12.53
C TYR A 272 5.82 5.14 12.22
N ALA A 273 4.63 5.75 12.08
CA ALA A 273 4.43 7.14 11.71
C ALA A 273 5.12 7.56 10.40
N GLU A 274 5.15 6.64 9.43
CA GLU A 274 5.79 6.81 8.12
C GLU A 274 4.78 6.87 6.97
N ASN A 275 5.20 7.40 5.82
CA ASN A 275 4.36 7.54 4.65
C ASN A 275 4.45 6.32 3.71
N PRO A 276 3.32 5.82 3.18
CA PRO A 276 3.33 4.67 2.27
C PRO A 276 3.79 5.03 0.86
N VAL A 277 4.40 4.05 0.18
CA VAL A 277 4.61 4.08 -1.27
C VAL A 277 3.38 3.46 -1.95
N TYR A 278 2.59 4.26 -2.66
CA TYR A 278 1.35 3.79 -3.26
C TYR A 278 1.56 3.02 -4.57
N HIS A 279 0.82 1.93 -4.73
CA HIS A 279 0.58 1.35 -6.04
C HIS A 279 -0.69 1.96 -6.64
N PHE A 280 -0.58 2.42 -7.88
CA PHE A 280 -1.71 2.82 -8.71
C PHE A 280 -1.53 2.25 -10.12
N GLY A 281 -2.64 2.14 -10.86
CA GLY A 281 -2.68 1.48 -12.17
C GLY A 281 -1.90 2.24 -13.25
N PRO A 282 -1.56 1.58 -14.38
CA PRO A 282 -0.78 2.18 -15.45
C PRO A 282 -1.55 3.30 -16.17
N HIS A 283 -0.80 4.16 -16.86
CA HIS A 283 -1.32 5.32 -17.59
C HIS A 283 -2.21 6.21 -16.70
N LEU A 284 -3.24 6.82 -17.28
CA LEU A 284 -4.22 7.63 -16.57
C LEU A 284 -5.27 6.72 -15.90
N TYR A 285 -4.85 5.94 -14.90
CA TYR A 285 -5.70 4.96 -14.21
C TYR A 285 -7.05 5.54 -13.74
N PHE A 286 -7.06 6.81 -13.34
CA PHE A 286 -8.25 7.53 -12.87
C PHE A 286 -9.26 7.88 -13.98
N LYS A 287 -8.87 7.76 -15.26
CA LYS A 287 -9.77 7.90 -16.41
C LYS A 287 -10.29 6.55 -16.92
N GLN A 288 -9.74 5.45 -16.44
CA GLN A 288 -10.20 4.12 -16.84
C GLN A 288 -11.52 3.83 -16.11
N PRO A 289 -12.52 3.24 -16.79
CA PRO A 289 -13.76 2.87 -16.14
C PRO A 289 -13.43 1.91 -14.99
N ASP A 290 -13.83 2.30 -13.78
CA ASP A 290 -13.74 1.43 -12.61
C ASP A 290 -14.50 0.15 -12.96
N ALA A 291 -13.86 -1.02 -12.92
CA ALA A 291 -14.54 -2.32 -13.01
C ALA A 291 -15.28 -2.59 -11.69
N GLY A 292 -15.96 -1.56 -11.19
CA GLY A 292 -16.30 -1.35 -9.79
C GLY A 292 -17.09 -2.51 -9.24
N ARG A 293 -16.81 -2.83 -7.97
CA ARG A 293 -17.59 -3.82 -7.23
C ARG A 293 -19.05 -3.40 -7.20
N LEU A 294 -19.93 -4.36 -7.39
CA LEU A 294 -21.35 -4.18 -7.22
C LEU A 294 -21.62 -3.83 -5.74
N PRO A 295 -22.35 -2.73 -5.44
CA PRO A 295 -22.58 -2.27 -4.07
C PRO A 295 -23.69 -3.11 -3.42
N ILE A 296 -23.43 -4.41 -3.32
CA ILE A 296 -24.31 -5.42 -2.74
C ILE A 296 -23.46 -6.26 -1.79
N THR A 297 -23.98 -6.52 -0.60
CA THR A 297 -23.45 -7.53 0.34
C THR A 297 -24.43 -8.70 0.44
N VAL A 298 -23.96 -9.87 0.82
CA VAL A 298 -24.80 -11.06 1.05
C VAL A 298 -24.35 -11.83 2.29
N GLU A 299 -25.31 -12.36 3.04
CA GLU A 299 -25.06 -13.25 4.18
C GLU A 299 -26.10 -14.37 4.25
N VAL A 300 -25.77 -15.47 4.94
CA VAL A 300 -26.74 -16.52 5.28
C VAL A 300 -27.38 -16.16 6.61
N THR A 301 -28.69 -15.92 6.64
CA THR A 301 -29.41 -15.50 7.86
C THR A 301 -30.15 -16.61 8.58
N ASP A 302 -30.46 -17.69 7.87
CA ASP A 302 -31.14 -18.85 8.44
C ASP A 302 -30.58 -20.09 7.78
N PHE A 303 -30.05 -21.03 8.58
CA PHE A 303 -29.58 -22.34 8.13
C PHE A 303 -30.20 -23.40 9.03
N LYS A 304 -30.89 -24.36 8.43
CA LYS A 304 -31.55 -25.43 9.16
C LYS A 304 -31.44 -26.75 8.41
N GLN A 305 -30.92 -27.79 9.05
CA GLN A 305 -31.06 -29.14 8.51
C GLN A 305 -32.54 -29.57 8.60
N VAL A 306 -33.12 -30.00 7.48
CA VAL A 306 -34.55 -30.38 7.36
C VAL A 306 -34.77 -31.85 7.01
N GLY A 307 -33.69 -32.60 6.79
CA GLY A 307 -33.71 -34.04 6.58
C GLY A 307 -32.28 -34.62 6.49
N PRO A 308 -32.14 -35.95 6.34
CA PRO A 308 -30.85 -36.58 6.11
C PRO A 308 -30.18 -35.94 4.89
N ARG A 309 -28.98 -35.38 5.07
CA ARG A 309 -28.22 -34.70 4.01
C ARG A 309 -29.00 -33.61 3.27
N LYS A 310 -29.96 -32.97 3.94
CA LYS A 310 -30.83 -31.94 3.34
C LYS A 310 -30.99 -30.77 4.29
N PHE A 311 -30.78 -29.55 3.79
CA PHE A 311 -30.90 -28.33 4.59
C PHE A 311 -31.68 -27.24 3.86
N GLN A 312 -32.16 -26.26 4.62
CA GLN A 312 -32.72 -25.02 4.16
C GLN A 312 -31.80 -23.86 4.49
N ALA A 313 -31.72 -22.90 3.59
CA ALA A 313 -30.96 -21.67 3.78
C ALA A 313 -31.68 -20.44 3.22
N THR A 314 -31.56 -19.30 3.91
CA THR A 314 -32.01 -18.01 3.39
C THR A 314 -30.82 -17.06 3.25
N TYR A 315 -30.67 -16.47 2.06
CA TYR A 315 -29.70 -15.41 1.82
C TYR A 315 -30.34 -14.05 2.07
N ARG A 316 -29.60 -13.16 2.73
CA ARG A 316 -29.97 -11.76 2.87
C ARG A 316 -29.03 -10.93 2.02
N TRP A 317 -29.57 -10.39 0.94
CA TRP A 317 -28.89 -9.42 0.10
C TRP A 317 -29.16 -8.01 0.64
N LYS A 318 -28.14 -7.16 0.67
CA LYS A 318 -28.30 -5.73 1.02
C LYS A 318 -27.64 -4.87 -0.06
N ALA A 319 -28.43 -4.03 -0.72
CA ALA A 319 -27.91 -3.02 -1.62
C ALA A 319 -27.36 -1.85 -0.79
N THR A 320 -26.08 -1.55 -0.89
CA THR A 320 -25.45 -0.38 -0.24
C THR A 320 -25.34 0.82 -1.18
N GLY A 321 -25.69 0.63 -2.46
CA GLY A 321 -25.67 1.64 -3.51
C GLY A 321 -26.56 1.26 -4.68
N GLU A 322 -26.47 2.02 -5.78
CA GLU A 322 -27.27 1.80 -6.99
C GLU A 322 -26.78 0.59 -7.79
N VAL A 323 -27.73 -0.20 -8.31
CA VAL A 323 -27.49 -1.38 -9.16
C VAL A 323 -28.07 -1.11 -10.54
N LYS A 324 -27.22 -1.12 -11.57
CA LYS A 324 -27.58 -0.60 -12.91
C LYS A 324 -28.13 -1.65 -13.89
N GLN A 325 -28.01 -2.92 -13.55
CA GLN A 325 -28.44 -4.03 -14.40
C GLN A 325 -28.92 -5.19 -13.56
N ASP A 326 -29.62 -6.14 -14.20
CA ASP A 326 -30.03 -7.37 -13.55
C ASP A 326 -28.92 -8.43 -13.58
N TYR A 327 -28.89 -9.21 -12.52
CA TYR A 327 -27.93 -10.29 -12.30
C TYR A 327 -28.65 -11.59 -11.96
N TYR A 328 -28.02 -12.70 -12.32
CA TYR A 328 -28.42 -14.06 -11.96
C TYR A 328 -27.53 -14.57 -10.81
N CYS A 329 -28.12 -15.25 -9.83
CA CYS A 329 -27.39 -15.78 -8.69
C CYS A 329 -26.86 -17.19 -8.98
N PHE A 330 -25.59 -17.42 -8.69
CA PHE A 330 -25.03 -18.76 -8.66
C PHE A 330 -24.56 -19.11 -7.24
N VAL A 331 -24.77 -20.36 -6.84
CA VAL A 331 -24.40 -20.89 -5.53
C VAL A 331 -23.66 -22.19 -5.75
N HIS A 332 -22.39 -22.21 -5.38
CA HIS A 332 -21.50 -23.34 -5.59
C HIS A 332 -21.03 -23.92 -4.26
N PHE A 333 -21.15 -25.24 -4.13
CA PHE A 333 -20.59 -25.99 -3.02
C PHE A 333 -19.37 -26.76 -3.53
N THR A 334 -18.16 -26.37 -3.11
CA THR A 334 -16.91 -26.93 -3.64
C THR A 334 -16.24 -27.89 -2.66
N HIS A 335 -15.66 -28.97 -3.18
CA HIS A 335 -15.03 -30.03 -2.39
C HIS A 335 -13.83 -30.61 -3.17
N PRO A 336 -12.75 -31.11 -2.53
CA PRO A 336 -11.60 -31.68 -3.25
C PRO A 336 -11.94 -32.80 -4.26
N LYS A 337 -12.98 -33.60 -3.95
CA LYS A 337 -13.55 -34.62 -4.86
C LYS A 337 -14.54 -34.07 -5.91
N GLY A 338 -14.70 -32.75 -6.00
CA GLY A 338 -15.52 -32.06 -7.00
C GLY A 338 -14.87 -32.09 -8.38
N LYS A 339 -15.60 -31.67 -9.41
CA LYS A 339 -15.09 -31.69 -10.78
C LYS A 339 -14.01 -30.61 -10.98
N GLU A 340 -12.76 -31.01 -11.17
CA GLU A 340 -11.61 -30.11 -11.33
C GLU A 340 -11.81 -29.10 -12.49
N GLY A 341 -12.22 -29.57 -13.67
CA GLY A 341 -12.55 -28.71 -14.82
C GLY A 341 -13.81 -27.82 -14.65
N ARG A 342 -14.45 -27.84 -13.48
CA ARG A 342 -15.56 -26.95 -13.11
C ARG A 342 -15.30 -26.31 -11.74
N GLU A 343 -14.07 -25.85 -11.53
CA GLU A 343 -13.67 -25.14 -10.31
C GLU A 343 -13.97 -25.91 -9.01
N HIS A 344 -13.86 -27.24 -9.05
CA HIS A 344 -14.14 -28.18 -7.95
C HIS A 344 -15.57 -28.17 -7.40
N ILE A 345 -16.56 -27.77 -8.20
CA ILE A 345 -17.97 -27.83 -7.81
C ILE A 345 -18.37 -29.29 -7.54
N ALA A 346 -18.90 -29.52 -6.34
CA ALA A 346 -19.47 -30.78 -5.88
C ALA A 346 -20.97 -30.85 -6.20
N PHE A 347 -21.70 -29.79 -5.86
CA PHE A 347 -23.11 -29.54 -6.15
C PHE A 347 -23.39 -28.03 -6.14
N GLN A 348 -24.56 -27.62 -6.62
CA GLN A 348 -24.91 -26.20 -6.83
C GLN A 348 -26.41 -25.95 -6.61
N ASP A 349 -26.78 -24.70 -6.36
CA ASP A 349 -28.16 -24.20 -6.25
C ASP A 349 -28.26 -22.84 -6.97
N ASP A 350 -27.91 -22.79 -8.25
CA ASP A 350 -27.98 -21.56 -9.04
C ASP A 350 -29.43 -21.19 -9.34
N HIS A 351 -29.80 -19.91 -9.21
CA HIS A 351 -31.19 -19.45 -9.31
C HIS A 351 -31.33 -17.98 -9.68
N ALA A 352 -32.51 -17.60 -10.15
CA ALA A 352 -32.87 -16.20 -10.29
C ALA A 352 -33.06 -15.55 -8.91
N LEU A 353 -32.61 -14.30 -8.76
CA LEU A 353 -32.91 -13.50 -7.58
C LEU A 353 -34.44 -13.30 -7.43
N PRO A 354 -34.96 -13.05 -6.21
CA PRO A 354 -36.40 -12.93 -5.96
C PRO A 354 -37.11 -11.87 -6.82
N ARG A 355 -36.37 -10.83 -7.23
CA ARG A 355 -36.82 -9.78 -8.15
C ARG A 355 -35.61 -9.15 -8.85
N PRO A 356 -35.81 -8.46 -9.99
CA PRO A 356 -34.74 -7.77 -10.74
C PRO A 356 -33.83 -6.93 -9.82
N SER A 357 -32.52 -7.17 -9.88
CA SER A 357 -31.55 -6.47 -9.02
C SER A 357 -31.35 -5.01 -9.39
N SER A 358 -31.64 -4.63 -10.64
CA SER A 358 -31.70 -3.21 -11.06
C SER A 358 -32.80 -2.40 -10.35
N ALA A 359 -33.80 -3.07 -9.77
CA ALA A 359 -34.89 -2.43 -9.03
C ALA A 359 -34.62 -2.27 -7.53
N TRP A 360 -33.41 -2.63 -7.05
CA TRP A 360 -33.04 -2.54 -5.64
C TRP A 360 -32.59 -1.12 -5.30
N LYS A 361 -33.11 -0.58 -4.19
CA LYS A 361 -32.77 0.77 -3.72
C LYS A 361 -31.58 0.74 -2.76
N PRO A 362 -30.74 1.77 -2.71
CA PRO A 362 -29.71 1.89 -1.67
C PRO A 362 -30.31 1.75 -0.26
N GLY A 363 -29.70 0.92 0.57
CA GLY A 363 -30.15 0.55 1.91
C GLY A 363 -31.15 -0.61 1.97
N GLU A 364 -31.70 -1.04 0.84
CA GLU A 364 -32.71 -2.08 0.79
C GLU A 364 -32.14 -3.47 1.11
N VAL A 365 -32.95 -4.27 1.82
CA VAL A 365 -32.64 -5.65 2.19
C VAL A 365 -33.60 -6.59 1.48
N VAL A 366 -33.08 -7.56 0.75
CA VAL A 366 -33.86 -8.54 -0.02
C VAL A 366 -33.56 -9.94 0.53
N ALA A 367 -34.61 -10.62 1.01
CA ALA A 367 -34.53 -12.01 1.44
C ALA A 367 -34.72 -12.95 0.25
N ASP A 368 -33.84 -13.94 0.14
CA ASP A 368 -33.79 -14.92 -0.94
C ASP A 368 -33.76 -16.33 -0.33
N GLY A 369 -34.94 -16.93 -0.23
CA GLY A 369 -35.17 -18.21 0.43
C GLY A 369 -36.48 -18.24 1.24
N PRO A 370 -36.70 -19.30 2.05
CA PRO A 370 -35.76 -20.40 2.28
C PRO A 370 -35.62 -21.32 1.06
N ARG A 371 -34.38 -21.60 0.67
CA ARG A 371 -34.01 -22.50 -0.41
C ARG A 371 -33.62 -23.85 0.15
N THR A 372 -34.09 -24.94 -0.46
CA THR A 372 -33.82 -26.30 0.02
C THR A 372 -32.75 -26.95 -0.84
N VAL A 373 -31.66 -27.39 -0.20
CA VAL A 373 -30.49 -27.99 -0.87
C VAL A 373 -30.29 -29.41 -0.36
N GLU A 374 -30.04 -30.33 -1.30
CA GLU A 374 -29.74 -31.74 -1.02
C GLU A 374 -28.27 -32.05 -1.31
N VAL A 375 -27.59 -32.68 -0.34
CA VAL A 375 -26.16 -32.95 -0.39
C VAL A 375 -25.92 -34.37 -0.91
N PRO A 376 -25.27 -34.56 -2.08
CA PRO A 376 -25.04 -35.88 -2.65
C PRO A 376 -24.25 -36.80 -1.72
N ALA A 377 -24.68 -38.07 -1.58
CA ALA A 377 -24.13 -39.04 -0.62
C ALA A 377 -22.61 -39.27 -0.71
N LYS A 378 -22.01 -39.07 -1.88
CA LYS A 378 -20.58 -39.30 -2.14
C LYS A 378 -19.62 -38.28 -1.50
N PHE A 379 -20.14 -37.19 -0.93
CA PHE A 379 -19.33 -36.13 -0.33
C PHE A 379 -19.39 -36.19 1.21
N GLY A 380 -18.25 -36.05 1.88
CA GLY A 380 -18.14 -36.06 3.34
C GLY A 380 -17.01 -35.12 3.78
N GLY A 381 -16.97 -34.72 5.04
CA GLY A 381 -16.00 -33.72 5.51
C GLY A 381 -16.41 -32.29 5.14
N ASN A 382 -15.43 -31.42 4.88
CA ASN A 382 -15.65 -29.99 4.68
C ASN A 382 -15.97 -29.66 3.21
N VAL A 383 -17.03 -28.88 3.00
CA VAL A 383 -17.46 -28.36 1.70
C VAL A 383 -17.57 -26.84 1.80
N GLU A 384 -16.83 -26.13 0.97
CA GLU A 384 -16.84 -24.67 0.93
C GLU A 384 -18.11 -24.18 0.21
N TRP A 385 -18.82 -23.23 0.80
CA TRP A 385 -20.05 -22.65 0.26
C TRP A 385 -19.76 -21.27 -0.31
N LEU A 386 -19.91 -21.13 -1.62
CA LEU A 386 -19.62 -19.93 -2.38
C LEU A 386 -20.90 -19.41 -3.06
N ILE A 387 -21.03 -18.10 -3.19
CA ILE A 387 -22.13 -17.43 -3.89
C ILE A 387 -21.60 -16.32 -4.79
N GLY A 388 -22.33 -15.94 -5.82
CA GLY A 388 -22.03 -14.73 -6.57
C GLY A 388 -23.13 -14.35 -7.55
N LEU A 389 -22.92 -13.23 -8.22
CA LEU A 389 -23.85 -12.67 -9.20
C LEU A 389 -23.17 -12.67 -10.57
N THR A 390 -23.90 -13.05 -11.62
CA THR A 390 -23.41 -12.98 -13.01
C THR A 390 -24.37 -12.16 -13.87
N GLY A 391 -23.81 -11.28 -14.69
CA GLY A 391 -24.56 -10.39 -15.60
C GLY A 391 -23.92 -10.33 -16.98
N ALA A 392 -24.27 -9.29 -17.75
CA ALA A 392 -23.83 -9.13 -19.15
C ALA A 392 -22.29 -9.10 -19.33
N GLY A 393 -21.55 -8.63 -18.31
CA GLY A 393 -20.08 -8.57 -18.30
C GLY A 393 -19.39 -9.77 -17.63
N GLY A 394 -20.13 -10.84 -17.31
CA GLY A 394 -19.62 -11.98 -16.55
C GLY A 394 -19.95 -11.90 -15.05
N ARG A 395 -19.14 -12.57 -14.22
CA ARG A 395 -19.32 -12.59 -12.76
C ARG A 395 -18.98 -11.22 -12.18
N ALA A 396 -19.87 -10.68 -11.37
CA ALA A 396 -19.67 -9.44 -10.64
C ALA A 396 -18.88 -9.69 -9.36
N GLU A 397 -18.06 -8.71 -9.00
CA GLU A 397 -17.40 -8.66 -7.71
C GLU A 397 -18.30 -7.90 -6.73
N LEU A 398 -18.75 -8.56 -5.66
CA LEU A 398 -19.59 -7.98 -4.62
C LEU A 398 -18.77 -7.19 -3.57
N THR A 399 -19.44 -6.29 -2.87
CA THR A 399 -18.85 -5.54 -1.74
C THR A 399 -18.90 -6.39 -0.46
N GLY A 400 -17.92 -6.24 0.44
CA GLY A 400 -17.98 -6.79 1.79
C GLY A 400 -17.72 -8.30 1.96
N LEU A 401 -17.38 -9.03 0.89
CA LEU A 401 -16.95 -10.43 0.97
C LEU A 401 -15.65 -10.67 0.21
N THR A 402 -14.78 -11.50 0.78
CA THR A 402 -13.59 -12.04 0.10
C THR A 402 -14.02 -12.84 -1.12
N SER A 403 -13.32 -12.63 -2.23
CA SER A 403 -13.69 -13.20 -3.52
C SER A 403 -12.50 -13.78 -4.28
N ALA A 404 -12.78 -14.80 -5.07
CA ALA A 404 -11.89 -15.30 -6.12
C ALA A 404 -12.71 -15.62 -7.37
N ASN A 405 -12.44 -14.91 -8.47
CA ASN A 405 -13.19 -15.02 -9.74
C ASN A 405 -14.71 -14.81 -9.57
N GLY A 406 -15.12 -13.76 -8.86
CA GLY A 406 -16.52 -13.42 -8.57
C GLY A 406 -17.27 -14.38 -7.65
N ARG A 407 -16.58 -15.36 -7.05
CA ARG A 407 -17.16 -16.29 -6.06
C ARG A 407 -16.84 -15.82 -4.65
N HIS A 408 -17.86 -15.53 -3.86
CA HIS A 408 -17.77 -14.99 -2.52
C HIS A 408 -18.05 -16.06 -1.47
N HIS A 409 -17.19 -16.16 -0.46
CA HIS A 409 -17.29 -17.23 0.55
C HIS A 409 -18.36 -16.95 1.60
N LEU A 410 -19.37 -17.81 1.68
CA LEU A 410 -20.44 -17.78 2.67
C LEU A 410 -20.17 -18.63 3.91
N GLY A 411 -19.13 -19.46 3.91
CA GLY A 411 -18.76 -20.33 5.03
C GLY A 411 -18.58 -21.80 4.61
N THR A 412 -18.39 -22.66 5.59
CA THR A 412 -18.07 -24.08 5.36
C THR A 412 -19.20 -24.97 5.87
N LEU A 413 -19.67 -25.89 5.03
CA LEU A 413 -20.50 -27.01 5.46
C LEU A 413 -19.61 -28.16 5.94
N ARG A 414 -19.95 -28.75 7.09
CA ARG A 414 -19.34 -29.99 7.59
C ARG A 414 -20.34 -31.13 7.50
N LEU A 415 -19.95 -32.16 6.75
CA LEU A 415 -20.76 -33.33 6.40
C LEU A 415 -20.27 -34.57 7.17
N GLU A 416 -21.11 -35.08 8.08
CA GLU A 416 -20.81 -36.25 8.92
C GLU A 416 -21.95 -37.27 8.85
N GLY A 417 -21.80 -38.28 8.00
CA GLY A 417 -22.89 -39.20 7.68
C GLY A 417 -24.10 -38.46 7.10
N ASP A 418 -25.22 -38.49 7.82
CA ASP A 418 -26.45 -37.78 7.46
C ASP A 418 -26.51 -36.34 7.98
N ARG A 419 -25.61 -35.96 8.88
CA ARG A 419 -25.58 -34.63 9.50
C ARG A 419 -24.93 -33.61 8.58
N VAL A 420 -25.57 -32.45 8.45
CA VAL A 420 -25.04 -31.26 7.76
C VAL A 420 -25.03 -30.12 8.77
N SER A 421 -23.84 -29.57 9.03
CA SER A 421 -23.69 -28.39 9.86
C SER A 421 -23.04 -27.27 9.06
N PHE A 422 -23.41 -26.03 9.36
CA PHE A 422 -22.86 -24.85 8.71
C PHE A 422 -22.06 -24.05 9.71
N THR A 423 -20.85 -23.68 9.33
CA THR A 423 -20.02 -22.71 10.03
C THR A 423 -19.95 -21.47 9.14
N PRO A 424 -20.53 -20.32 9.55
CA PRO A 424 -20.37 -19.08 8.80
C PRO A 424 -18.87 -18.74 8.69
N PRO A 425 -18.47 -17.90 7.73
CA PRO A 425 -17.08 -17.48 7.67
C PRO A 425 -16.78 -16.74 8.98
N THR A 426 -15.59 -16.95 9.54
CA THR A 426 -15.08 -15.95 10.49
C THR A 426 -15.14 -14.63 9.76
N ARG A 427 -15.85 -13.66 10.35
CA ARG A 427 -16.09 -12.34 9.74
C ARG A 427 -14.76 -11.59 9.70
N ARG A 428 -13.90 -11.96 8.76
CA ARG A 428 -12.65 -11.25 8.50
C ARG A 428 -13.01 -9.84 8.10
N ALA A 429 -12.29 -8.86 8.65
CA ALA A 429 -12.44 -7.49 8.19
C ALA A 429 -12.28 -7.43 6.67
N ASP A 430 -13.02 -6.50 6.06
CA ASP A 430 -12.89 -6.24 4.63
C ASP A 430 -11.43 -5.86 4.35
N PRO A 431 -10.70 -6.64 3.53
CA PRO A 431 -9.31 -6.33 3.21
C PRO A 431 -9.18 -4.99 2.48
N ARG A 432 -10.30 -4.39 2.02
CA ARG A 432 -10.37 -3.10 1.33
C ARG A 432 -10.93 -1.98 2.20
N VAL A 433 -10.91 -2.13 3.52
CA VAL A 433 -11.54 -1.19 4.47
C VAL A 433 -11.10 0.27 4.26
N PHE A 434 -9.84 0.53 3.96
CA PHE A 434 -9.34 1.90 3.72
C PHE A 434 -9.73 2.47 2.36
N ALA A 435 -10.29 1.67 1.45
CA ALA A 435 -10.86 2.13 0.19
C ALA A 435 -12.38 2.36 0.26
N ARG A 436 -13.00 2.19 1.43
CA ARG A 436 -14.41 2.55 1.66
C ARG A 436 -14.62 4.05 1.46
N ALA A 437 -15.83 4.41 1.06
CA ALA A 437 -16.25 5.80 0.90
C ALA A 437 -17.77 5.97 1.12
N ASP A 438 -18.41 5.01 1.80
CA ASP A 438 -19.82 5.09 2.13
C ASP A 438 -20.09 6.34 2.99
N ARG A 439 -20.88 7.27 2.43
CA ARG A 439 -21.21 8.57 3.05
C ARG A 439 -19.98 9.43 3.42
N GLY A 440 -18.88 9.28 2.69
CA GLY A 440 -17.62 9.94 3.02
C GLY A 440 -17.09 10.86 1.93
N TRP A 441 -15.94 11.47 2.19
CA TRP A 441 -15.31 12.43 1.29
C TRP A 441 -14.98 11.84 -0.09
N ALA A 442 -14.49 10.61 -0.15
CA ALA A 442 -14.07 10.00 -1.42
C ALA A 442 -15.22 9.36 -2.22
N GLN A 443 -16.48 9.60 -1.83
CA GLN A 443 -17.64 9.02 -2.51
C GLN A 443 -17.67 9.44 -3.98
N GLY A 444 -17.77 8.45 -4.87
CA GLY A 444 -17.78 8.66 -6.33
C GLY A 444 -16.42 8.59 -7.01
N LEU A 445 -15.31 8.56 -6.26
CA LEU A 445 -13.97 8.32 -6.82
C LEU A 445 -13.76 6.82 -7.11
N ASN A 446 -12.72 6.44 -7.87
CA ASN A 446 -12.38 5.03 -8.04
C ASN A 446 -11.75 4.44 -6.75
N GLU A 447 -11.64 3.12 -6.66
CA GLU A 447 -11.11 2.44 -5.47
C GLU A 447 -9.71 2.91 -5.04
N THR A 448 -8.79 3.05 -6.00
CA THR A 448 -7.41 3.49 -5.75
C THR A 448 -7.37 4.89 -5.16
N ASP A 449 -8.17 5.81 -5.70
CA ASP A 449 -8.25 7.20 -5.23
C ASP A 449 -8.85 7.29 -3.83
N ARG A 450 -9.90 6.50 -3.53
CA ARG A 450 -10.47 6.42 -2.17
C ARG A 450 -9.40 5.95 -1.18
N PHE A 451 -8.66 4.91 -1.54
CA PHE A 451 -7.60 4.36 -0.71
C PHE A 451 -6.47 5.37 -0.46
N ILE A 452 -5.93 5.98 -1.52
CA ILE A 452 -4.88 6.99 -1.41
C ILE A 452 -5.36 8.13 -0.52
N LYS A 453 -6.54 8.70 -0.79
CA LYS A 453 -7.06 9.84 -0.03
C LYS A 453 -7.28 9.51 1.44
N ASN A 454 -7.99 8.43 1.74
CA ASN A 454 -8.31 8.06 3.12
C ASN A 454 -7.06 7.81 3.96
N THR A 455 -6.07 7.12 3.38
CA THR A 455 -4.84 6.80 4.10
C THR A 455 -3.93 8.02 4.20
N TYR A 456 -3.86 8.87 3.17
CA TYR A 456 -3.10 10.13 3.19
C TYR A 456 -3.57 11.09 4.30
N GLU A 457 -4.88 11.22 4.51
CA GLU A 457 -5.45 12.07 5.57
C GLU A 457 -5.09 11.57 6.98
N VAL A 458 -4.53 10.36 7.11
CA VAL A 458 -4.00 9.82 8.36
C VAL A 458 -2.48 9.91 8.38
N THR A 459 -1.80 9.21 7.46
CA THR A 459 -0.35 9.00 7.49
C THR A 459 0.42 10.29 7.26
N SER A 460 -0.03 11.17 6.35
CA SER A 460 0.70 12.41 6.06
C SER A 460 0.69 13.38 7.25
N TRP A 461 -0.45 13.53 7.93
CA TRP A 461 -0.55 14.42 9.09
C TRP A 461 0.14 13.86 10.32
N LEU A 462 0.06 12.54 10.50
CA LEU A 462 0.83 11.86 11.53
C LEU A 462 2.34 12.06 11.32
N ASN A 463 2.85 11.76 10.11
CA ASN A 463 4.26 11.91 9.79
C ASN A 463 4.73 13.37 9.95
N ARG A 464 3.93 14.37 9.58
CA ARG A 464 4.27 15.80 9.82
C ARG A 464 4.43 16.14 11.30
N LEU A 465 3.74 15.45 12.20
CA LEU A 465 3.87 15.67 13.64
C LEU A 465 5.08 14.95 14.23
N THR A 466 5.56 13.89 13.57
CA THR A 466 6.57 12.99 14.14
C THR A 466 7.90 12.99 13.37
N ALA A 467 8.01 13.64 12.22
CA ALA A 467 9.18 13.58 11.34
C ALA A 467 10.50 13.94 12.04
N GLU A 468 10.46 14.83 13.03
CA GLU A 468 11.61 15.25 13.84
C GLU A 468 11.45 14.85 15.32
N THR A 469 10.58 13.88 15.60
CA THR A 469 10.28 13.42 16.98
C THR A 469 10.69 11.96 17.13
N PRO A 470 11.57 11.62 18.09
CA PRO A 470 11.98 10.25 18.30
C PRO A 470 10.80 9.33 18.64
N MET A 471 10.86 8.09 18.16
CA MET A 471 10.04 7.01 18.70
C MET A 471 10.55 6.66 20.11
N THR A 472 9.76 6.97 21.13
CA THR A 472 10.17 6.80 22.54
C THR A 472 9.68 5.50 23.18
N ASP A 473 8.70 4.83 22.57
CA ASP A 473 8.12 3.61 23.11
C ASP A 473 7.51 2.76 21.99
N HIS A 474 7.58 1.44 22.15
CA HIS A 474 6.93 0.48 21.27
C HIS A 474 6.58 -0.79 22.04
N LYS A 475 5.34 -1.28 21.90
CA LYS A 475 4.82 -2.39 22.71
C LYS A 475 3.90 -3.30 21.90
N PHE A 476 4.03 -4.61 22.11
CA PHE A 476 2.97 -5.57 21.82
C PHE A 476 1.96 -5.53 22.98
N LEU A 477 0.69 -5.30 22.65
CA LEU A 477 -0.39 -5.13 23.64
C LEU A 477 -1.10 -6.44 23.97
N THR A 478 -0.97 -7.44 23.11
CA THR A 478 -1.58 -8.77 23.26
C THR A 478 -0.52 -9.85 23.15
N ALA A 479 -0.78 -11.01 23.76
CA ALA A 479 0.17 -12.13 23.79
C ALA A 479 0.41 -12.77 22.40
N ASP A 480 -0.54 -12.61 21.48
CA ASP A 480 -0.45 -13.05 20.10
C ASP A 480 0.09 -11.96 19.15
N HIS A 481 0.48 -10.81 19.70
CA HIS A 481 0.99 -9.64 18.99
C HIS A 481 0.02 -9.06 17.92
N SER A 482 -1.27 -9.39 18.02
CA SER A 482 -2.30 -8.86 17.11
C SER A 482 -2.71 -7.41 17.42
N ALA A 483 -2.16 -6.80 18.47
CA ALA A 483 -2.28 -5.38 18.73
C ALA A 483 -0.93 -4.78 19.17
N GLU A 484 -0.64 -3.59 18.66
CA GLU A 484 0.63 -2.90 18.88
C GLU A 484 0.41 -1.43 19.24
N TYR A 485 1.42 -0.84 19.89
CA TYR A 485 1.46 0.54 20.30
C TYR A 485 2.81 1.17 20.00
N SER A 486 2.81 2.46 19.65
CA SER A 486 4.01 3.29 19.59
C SER A 486 3.75 4.70 20.13
N ALA A 487 4.84 5.36 20.55
CA ALA A 487 4.80 6.73 21.05
C ALA A 487 5.92 7.58 20.44
N PHE A 488 5.58 8.82 20.07
CA PHE A 488 6.50 9.83 19.58
C PHE A 488 6.20 11.15 20.28
N GLY A 489 7.00 11.55 21.27
CA GLY A 489 6.73 12.76 22.06
C GLY A 489 5.33 12.71 22.72
N ASP A 490 4.40 13.56 22.28
CA ASP A 490 2.99 13.58 22.73
C ASP A 490 2.03 12.78 21.83
N VAL A 491 2.53 12.19 20.74
CA VAL A 491 1.75 11.33 19.85
C VAL A 491 1.70 9.92 20.42
N ARG A 492 0.51 9.33 20.40
CA ARG A 492 0.22 7.98 20.88
C ARG A 492 -0.56 7.23 19.82
N ILE A 493 -0.13 6.02 19.49
CA ILE A 493 -0.65 5.26 18.36
C ILE A 493 -0.99 3.85 18.83
N TRP A 494 -2.19 3.38 18.52
CA TRP A 494 -2.63 2.01 18.71
C TRP A 494 -3.10 1.45 17.38
N VAL A 495 -2.69 0.23 17.05
CA VAL A 495 -3.16 -0.50 15.87
C VAL A 495 -3.65 -1.88 16.28
N ASN A 496 -4.68 -2.36 15.59
CA ASN A 496 -5.27 -3.67 15.82
C ASN A 496 -5.32 -4.47 14.52
N TYR A 497 -4.54 -5.56 14.48
CA TYR A 497 -4.51 -6.53 13.39
C TYR A 497 -5.45 -7.72 13.61
N GLY A 498 -5.93 -7.93 14.85
CA GLY A 498 -6.76 -9.07 15.24
C GLY A 498 -8.22 -8.70 15.48
N GLU A 499 -8.92 -9.50 16.30
CA GLU A 499 -10.32 -9.23 16.65
C GLU A 499 -10.48 -7.91 17.42
N ASN A 500 -11.73 -7.44 17.55
CA ASN A 500 -12.06 -6.13 18.12
C ASN A 500 -11.35 -5.87 19.46
N LEU A 501 -10.50 -4.84 19.51
CA LEU A 501 -9.66 -4.49 20.65
C LEU A 501 -10.30 -3.34 21.45
N PRO A 502 -10.81 -3.59 22.67
CA PRO A 502 -11.29 -2.53 23.54
C PRO A 502 -10.12 -1.81 24.22
N LEU A 503 -10.08 -0.49 24.10
CA LEU A 503 -9.09 0.36 24.77
C LEU A 503 -9.74 1.15 25.92
N ARG A 504 -9.02 1.19 27.05
CA ARG A 504 -9.35 2.00 28.23
C ARG A 504 -8.10 2.76 28.67
N PHE A 505 -8.26 4.03 29.00
CA PHE A 505 -7.17 4.89 29.44
C PHE A 505 -7.29 5.13 30.94
N ALA A 506 -6.22 4.88 31.70
CA ALA A 506 -6.24 4.93 33.16
C ALA A 506 -6.16 6.37 33.74
N GLU A 507 -5.67 7.32 32.95
CA GLU A 507 -5.23 8.64 33.46
C GLU A 507 -6.27 9.76 33.25
N ARG A 508 -7.35 9.51 32.50
CA ARG A 508 -8.49 10.42 32.31
C ARG A 508 -9.76 9.59 32.08
N GLU A 509 -10.93 10.09 32.50
CA GLU A 509 -12.23 9.56 32.07
C GLU A 509 -12.40 9.81 30.56
N VAL A 510 -11.74 8.98 29.75
CA VAL A 510 -11.94 8.92 28.31
C VAL A 510 -12.92 7.80 28.05
N GLU A 511 -13.99 8.11 27.32
CA GLU A 511 -14.98 7.13 26.88
C GLU A 511 -14.28 5.92 26.20
N PRO A 512 -14.73 4.67 26.46
CA PRO A 512 -14.11 3.49 25.87
C PRO A 512 -14.06 3.57 24.34
N VAL A 513 -12.89 3.23 23.78
CA VAL A 513 -12.67 3.10 22.34
C VAL A 513 -12.68 1.62 21.97
N ALA A 514 -13.25 1.26 20.82
CA ALA A 514 -13.19 -0.10 20.30
C ALA A 514 -12.66 -0.08 18.87
N LEU A 515 -11.53 -0.76 18.65
CA LEU A 515 -10.86 -0.84 17.36
C LEU A 515 -11.21 -2.18 16.70
N PRO A 516 -11.90 -2.21 15.55
CA PRO A 516 -12.15 -3.45 14.82
C PRO A 516 -10.82 -4.07 14.34
N GLU A 517 -10.88 -5.25 13.73
CA GLU A 517 -9.77 -5.72 12.89
C GLU A 517 -9.44 -4.66 11.83
N HIS A 518 -8.14 -4.37 11.68
CA HIS A 518 -7.61 -3.25 10.89
C HIS A 518 -7.97 -1.86 11.44
N GLY A 519 -8.37 -1.78 12.70
CA GLY A 519 -8.63 -0.54 13.43
C GLY A 519 -7.36 0.12 13.92
N PHE A 520 -7.41 1.44 14.09
CA PHE A 520 -6.33 2.21 14.70
C PHE A 520 -6.87 3.42 15.44
N LEU A 521 -6.04 3.95 16.34
CA LEU A 521 -6.23 5.23 17.00
C LEU A 521 -4.91 5.98 17.05
N VAL A 522 -4.91 7.23 16.59
CA VAL A 522 -3.84 8.21 16.75
C VAL A 522 -4.37 9.33 17.64
N LEU A 523 -3.66 9.62 18.72
CA LEU A 523 -3.94 10.75 19.60
C LEU A 523 -2.70 11.65 19.72
N SER A 524 -2.94 12.94 19.63
CA SER A 524 -1.99 14.01 20.00
C SER A 524 -2.79 15.24 20.43
N PRO A 525 -2.16 16.27 21.01
CA PRO A 525 -2.86 17.50 21.36
C PRO A 525 -3.59 18.13 20.15
N THR A 526 -2.98 18.14 18.97
CA THR A 526 -3.48 18.89 17.80
C THR A 526 -4.10 18.00 16.71
N PHE A 527 -4.02 16.67 16.83
CA PHE A 527 -4.49 15.72 15.84
C PHE A 527 -5.07 14.46 16.47
N VAL A 528 -6.23 14.04 15.97
CA VAL A 528 -6.88 12.77 16.26
C VAL A 528 -7.18 12.09 14.93
N ALA A 529 -6.88 10.81 14.81
CA ALA A 529 -7.35 9.99 13.70
C ALA A 529 -7.74 8.61 14.20
N PHE A 530 -8.83 8.04 13.66
CA PHE A 530 -9.24 6.70 14.04
C PHE A 530 -9.99 5.98 12.93
N HIS A 531 -9.81 4.66 12.87
CA HIS A 531 -10.75 3.72 12.29
C HIS A 531 -11.30 2.84 13.43
N ALA A 532 -12.56 3.03 13.80
CA ALA A 532 -13.13 2.46 15.03
C ALA A 532 -14.61 2.04 14.89
N THR A 533 -15.02 1.11 15.74
CA THR A 533 -16.44 0.72 15.97
C THR A 533 -17.05 1.52 17.11
N ARG A 534 -16.22 2.11 17.99
CA ARG A 534 -16.66 3.04 19.04
C ARG A 534 -15.60 4.09 19.30
N PHE A 535 -16.00 5.37 19.32
CA PHE A 535 -15.14 6.48 19.69
C PHE A 535 -15.98 7.64 20.25
N GLY A 536 -15.53 8.26 21.34
CA GLY A 536 -16.19 9.44 21.92
C GLY A 536 -17.64 9.20 22.34
N GLY A 537 -18.01 7.97 22.72
CA GLY A 537 -19.38 7.60 23.07
C GLY A 537 -20.31 7.34 21.87
N VAL A 538 -19.82 7.47 20.64
CA VAL A 538 -20.55 7.10 19.40
C VAL A 538 -20.19 5.67 19.01
N THR A 539 -21.20 4.85 18.68
CA THR A 539 -21.03 3.51 18.11
C THR A 539 -21.27 3.55 16.60
N TYR A 540 -20.37 2.94 15.85
CA TYR A 540 -20.35 2.90 14.40
C TYR A 540 -20.61 1.48 13.90
N GLU A 541 -21.59 1.32 13.02
CA GLU A 541 -21.94 0.03 12.42
C GLU A 541 -21.77 0.08 10.89
N PRO A 542 -20.78 -0.63 10.30
CA PRO A 542 -19.82 -1.51 10.95
C PRO A 542 -18.60 -0.80 11.57
N SER A 543 -18.22 0.38 11.06
CA SER A 543 -17.11 1.20 11.57
C SER A 543 -17.07 2.54 10.83
N ALA A 544 -16.31 3.51 11.35
CA ALA A 544 -16.06 4.80 10.70
C ALA A 544 -14.58 5.18 10.71
N LEU A 545 -14.17 5.98 9.72
CA LEU A 545 -12.85 6.60 9.61
C LEU A 545 -12.98 8.12 9.69
N PHE A 546 -12.33 8.72 10.67
CA PHE A 546 -12.24 10.17 10.83
C PHE A 546 -10.82 10.62 11.08
N THR A 547 -10.51 11.84 10.65
CA THR A 547 -9.38 12.61 11.16
C THR A 547 -9.84 14.00 11.56
N ALA A 548 -9.24 14.55 12.62
CA ALA A 548 -9.54 15.87 13.14
C ALA A 548 -8.22 16.57 13.45
N ARG A 549 -7.95 17.71 12.81
CA ARG A 549 -6.72 18.48 13.01
C ARG A 549 -7.00 19.92 13.39
N SER A 550 -6.25 20.42 14.36
CA SER A 550 -6.20 21.83 14.71
C SER A 550 -5.54 22.63 13.59
N LEU A 551 -6.20 23.70 13.15
CA LEU A 551 -5.70 24.65 12.14
C LEU A 551 -5.10 25.91 12.77
N ASP A 552 -5.25 26.09 14.08
CA ASP A 552 -4.70 27.22 14.85
C ASP A 552 -3.58 26.79 15.81
N GLY A 553 -3.13 25.53 15.72
CA GLY A 553 -2.04 24.97 16.52
C GLY A 553 -2.41 24.71 17.99
N ARG A 554 -3.64 25.02 18.42
CA ARG A 554 -4.10 24.76 19.79
C ARG A 554 -4.53 23.30 19.98
N PRO A 555 -4.49 22.76 21.20
CA PRO A 555 -5.08 21.46 21.49
C PRO A 555 -6.53 21.39 20.99
N ILE A 556 -6.95 20.24 20.44
CA ILE A 556 -8.26 20.06 19.80
C ILE A 556 -9.43 20.52 20.70
N GLY A 557 -9.36 20.26 22.01
CA GLY A 557 -10.40 20.68 22.96
C GLY A 557 -10.55 22.21 23.11
N ASP A 558 -9.49 22.97 22.81
CA ASP A 558 -9.42 24.43 22.97
C ASP A 558 -9.34 25.18 21.63
N SER A 559 -9.25 24.45 20.52
CA SER A 559 -9.05 25.00 19.18
C SER A 559 -10.35 25.64 18.66
N GLN A 560 -10.20 26.81 18.06
CA GLN A 560 -11.30 27.54 17.43
C GLN A 560 -11.49 27.12 15.97
N ARG A 561 -10.54 26.37 15.41
CA ARG A 561 -10.56 25.91 14.02
C ARG A 561 -10.03 24.49 13.93
N VAL A 562 -10.92 23.50 13.99
CA VAL A 562 -10.59 22.10 13.79
C VAL A 562 -11.17 21.62 12.46
N ARG A 563 -10.32 21.18 11.53
CA ARG A 563 -10.78 20.49 10.32
C ARG A 563 -11.06 19.03 10.66
N ILE A 564 -12.29 18.60 10.47
CA ILE A 564 -12.73 17.22 10.55
C ILE A 564 -12.85 16.70 9.11
N TYR A 565 -12.17 15.60 8.80
CA TYR A 565 -12.31 14.81 7.59
C TYR A 565 -13.08 13.52 7.90
N HIS A 566 -14.11 13.22 7.12
CA HIS A 566 -14.89 11.98 7.21
C HIS A 566 -14.59 11.09 6.01
N GLY A 567 -13.87 9.99 6.24
CA GLY A 567 -13.48 9.07 5.18
C GLY A 567 -14.63 8.16 4.74
N PHE A 568 -15.34 7.58 5.72
CA PHE A 568 -16.51 6.70 5.53
C PHE A 568 -17.18 6.37 6.86
N GLY A 569 -18.42 5.88 6.81
CA GLY A 569 -19.15 5.36 7.97
C GLY A 569 -20.33 6.23 8.40
N ASP A 570 -20.66 6.23 9.68
CA ASP A 570 -21.64 7.17 10.25
C ASP A 570 -21.01 8.58 10.30
N PRO A 571 -21.67 9.61 9.76
CA PRO A 571 -21.12 10.97 9.71
C PRO A 571 -21.06 11.67 11.08
N ARG A 572 -21.63 11.07 12.14
CA ARG A 572 -21.59 11.65 13.49
C ARG A 572 -20.25 11.40 14.16
N VAL A 573 -19.66 12.44 14.74
CA VAL A 573 -18.43 12.33 15.53
C VAL A 573 -18.52 13.20 16.77
N ARG A 574 -18.02 12.70 17.91
CA ARG A 574 -17.94 13.48 19.15
C ARG A 574 -16.49 13.80 19.49
N LEU A 575 -16.18 15.08 19.59
CA LEU A 575 -14.85 15.61 19.93
C LEU A 575 -15.00 16.71 20.98
N GLY A 576 -14.12 16.75 21.98
CA GLY A 576 -14.15 17.77 23.04
C GLY A 576 -15.52 17.90 23.75
N GLY A 577 -16.27 16.81 23.87
CA GLY A 577 -17.62 16.79 24.47
C GLY A 577 -18.74 17.32 23.57
N LYS A 578 -18.46 17.77 22.33
CA LYS A 578 -19.44 18.24 21.36
C LYS A 578 -19.64 17.21 20.24
N GLU A 579 -20.87 17.01 19.81
CA GLU A 579 -21.22 16.13 18.68
C GLU A 579 -21.38 16.96 17.40
N PHE A 580 -20.86 16.44 16.29
CA PHE A 580 -20.93 17.04 14.96
C PHE A 580 -21.42 16.00 13.97
N GLN A 581 -22.13 16.45 12.93
CA GLN A 581 -22.44 15.64 11.76
C GLN A 581 -21.62 16.16 10.57
N VAL A 582 -20.71 15.35 10.05
CA VAL A 582 -19.74 15.72 9.02
C VAL A 582 -19.82 14.71 7.89
N GLU A 583 -20.54 15.04 6.82
CA GLU A 583 -20.73 14.12 5.68
C GLU A 583 -19.46 13.94 4.85
N ARG A 584 -18.63 14.99 4.70
CA ARG A 584 -17.40 14.93 3.90
C ARG A 584 -16.22 15.52 4.66
N GLU A 585 -16.31 16.81 4.93
CA GLU A 585 -15.35 17.56 5.73
C GLU A 585 -16.04 18.80 6.30
N ALA A 586 -15.54 19.30 7.43
CA ALA A 586 -16.01 20.53 8.04
C ALA A 586 -14.88 21.20 8.83
N VAL A 587 -14.96 22.53 8.97
CA VAL A 587 -14.15 23.26 9.96
C VAL A 587 -15.08 23.71 11.08
N VAL A 588 -14.79 23.29 12.31
CA VAL A 588 -15.62 23.54 13.49
C VAL A 588 -14.83 24.24 14.60
N SER A 589 -15.53 24.87 15.54
CA SER A 589 -14.93 25.40 16.77
C SER A 589 -15.26 24.51 17.97
N LEU A 590 -14.21 24.10 18.69
CA LEU A 590 -14.30 23.31 19.91
C LEU A 590 -14.04 24.15 21.15
N GLY A 591 -13.19 25.18 21.04
CA GLY A 591 -12.92 26.14 22.09
C GLY A 591 -14.19 26.78 22.66
N ARG A 592 -14.13 27.15 23.93
CA ARG A 592 -15.21 27.86 24.62
C ARG A 592 -15.38 29.28 24.10
#